data_AF-A0AB73MHA1-F1
#
_entry.id   AF-A0AB73MHA1-F1
#
_cell.length_a   1.000
_cell.length_b   1.000
_cell.length_c   1.000
_cell.angle_alpha   90.00
_cell.angle_beta   90.00
_cell.angle_gamma   90.00
#
_symmetry.space_group_name_H-M   'P 1'
#
loop_
_entity.id
_entity.type
_entity.pdbx_description
1 polymer ?
#
loop_
_entity_poly.entity_id
_entity_poly.type
_entity_poly.pdbx_seq_one_letter_code
_entity_poly.pdbx_strand_id
1 'polypeptide(L)'
;MQPSSLADLTRAAQRQQPGAINALAQALVRAGQPEDAFAWYSRSAAAGDALAQVEAGRMRAYGVGCEMDVGQARAHWELAERQGAAAARYLLATLAVGEQPLALAGTAQDRLQSAAAADYPPALRAIAIQRGRVAHPERQRHCVALLERAAAGGDAVSAALLAERLLRGEGVPPQPDAAAQLLQQLQPLGMTALPAVDIAPPDPADDTADHRIAFAPRVGPVRRHTAPRIEEYAAVLSADECRLLMLLARPHLRASKVIDPNDASTQRAPIRTSRGATLDPIIEDFAARAAQARLAACAQLPLAHAEPLSVLCYAPGEQYRAHRDYLPPGTIAADRPTAGNRQRTVCVYLNDVGAGGDTEFPIAGVRVRPRPGTLVCFDNLHADGRPDADSLHAGLPVTAGSKWLGTLWFRQQRYRHW
;
A
#
# COMPACT_ATOMS: atom_id res chain seq x y z
N MET A 1 -7.28 11.32 -32.14
CA MET A 1 -5.92 11.08 -32.69
C MET A 1 -5.64 9.60 -32.58
N GLN A 2 -5.15 8.97 -33.65
CA GLN A 2 -4.62 7.61 -33.54
C GLN A 2 -3.38 7.62 -32.64
N PRO A 3 -3.18 6.62 -31.75
CA PRO A 3 -1.98 6.54 -30.94
C PRO A 3 -0.75 6.41 -31.86
N SER A 4 0.28 7.23 -31.63
CA SER A 4 1.53 7.18 -32.39
C SER A 4 2.14 5.78 -32.31
N SER A 5 2.61 5.24 -33.44
CA SER A 5 3.25 3.92 -33.46
C SER A 5 4.56 3.93 -32.67
N LEU A 6 5.02 2.77 -32.18
CA LEU A 6 6.34 2.65 -31.55
C LEU A 6 7.47 3.12 -32.47
N ALA A 7 7.33 2.92 -33.79
CA ALA A 7 8.30 3.39 -34.77
C ALA A 7 8.36 4.93 -34.83
N ASP A 8 7.21 5.61 -34.76
CA ASP A 8 7.14 7.07 -34.77
C ASP A 8 7.71 7.65 -33.47
N LEU A 9 7.36 7.06 -32.33
CA LEU A 9 7.92 7.42 -31.02
C LEU A 9 9.43 7.22 -30.99
N THR A 10 9.93 6.11 -31.56
CA THR A 10 11.37 5.83 -31.67
C THR A 10 12.08 6.90 -32.48
N ARG A 11 11.55 7.27 -33.65
CA ARG A 11 12.14 8.32 -34.51
C ARG A 11 12.13 9.69 -33.82
N ALA A 12 11.09 9.99 -33.06
CA ALA A 12 11.02 11.22 -32.27
C ALA A 12 12.05 11.21 -31.12
N ALA A 13 12.16 10.10 -30.38
CA ALA A 13 13.09 9.94 -29.27
C ALA A 13 14.57 9.98 -29.70
N GLN A 14 14.89 9.55 -30.92
CA GLN A 14 16.25 9.66 -31.50
C GLN A 14 16.78 11.10 -31.54
N ARG A 15 15.90 12.10 -31.56
CA ARG A 15 16.27 13.52 -31.46
C ARG A 15 16.60 13.98 -30.02
N GLN A 16 16.66 13.03 -29.08
CA GLN A 16 16.98 13.23 -27.67
C GLN A 16 16.06 14.24 -26.96
N GLN A 17 14.80 14.35 -27.39
CA GLN A 17 13.82 15.21 -26.74
C GLN A 17 13.22 14.50 -25.52
N PRO A 18 13.30 15.06 -24.29
CA PRO A 18 12.81 14.44 -23.07
C PRO A 18 11.37 13.91 -23.16
N GLY A 19 10.45 14.71 -23.70
CA GLY A 19 9.05 14.32 -23.86
C GLY A 19 8.85 13.12 -24.80
N ALA A 20 9.62 13.04 -25.89
CA ALA A 20 9.55 11.93 -26.84
C ALA A 20 10.15 10.65 -26.25
N ILE A 21 11.26 10.77 -25.52
CA ILE A 21 11.89 9.65 -24.80
C ILE A 21 10.91 9.09 -23.77
N ASN A 22 10.29 9.96 -22.97
CA ASN A 22 9.31 9.53 -21.97
C ASN A 22 8.11 8.83 -22.62
N ALA A 23 7.55 9.38 -23.70
CA ALA A 23 6.43 8.76 -24.40
C ALA A 23 6.79 7.37 -24.98
N LEU A 24 7.99 7.23 -25.56
CA LEU A 24 8.51 5.96 -26.05
C LEU A 24 8.71 4.96 -24.92
N ALA A 25 9.43 5.35 -23.86
CA ALA A 25 9.74 4.45 -22.76
C ALA A 25 8.47 3.94 -22.06
N GLN A 26 7.47 4.80 -21.85
CA GLN A 26 6.16 4.37 -21.35
C GLN A 26 5.47 3.39 -22.31
N ALA A 27 5.58 3.58 -23.62
CA ALA A 27 5.02 2.66 -24.61
C ALA A 27 5.76 1.30 -24.61
N LEU A 28 7.08 1.31 -24.47
CA LEU A 28 7.90 0.10 -24.35
C LEU A 28 7.56 -0.71 -23.09
N VAL A 29 7.38 -0.06 -21.93
CA VAL A 29 6.91 -0.75 -20.72
C VAL A 29 5.55 -1.41 -20.95
N ARG A 30 4.59 -0.71 -21.59
CA ARG A 30 3.28 -1.29 -21.95
C ARG A 30 3.37 -2.44 -22.95
N ALA A 31 4.39 -2.42 -23.81
CA ALA A 31 4.67 -3.47 -24.78
C ALA A 31 5.44 -4.67 -24.16
N GLY A 32 5.73 -4.65 -22.86
CA GLY A 32 6.50 -5.70 -22.19
C GLY A 32 8.00 -5.67 -22.51
N GLN A 33 8.53 -4.49 -22.85
CA GLN A 33 9.96 -4.25 -23.15
C GLN A 33 10.59 -3.29 -22.11
N PRO A 34 10.62 -3.65 -20.81
CA PRO A 34 11.11 -2.75 -19.76
C PRO A 34 12.62 -2.50 -19.85
N GLU A 35 13.42 -3.43 -20.37
CA GLU A 35 14.86 -3.26 -20.56
C GLU A 35 15.17 -2.15 -21.56
N ASP A 36 14.43 -2.11 -22.67
CA ASP A 36 14.56 -1.05 -23.68
C ASP A 36 14.12 0.30 -23.11
N ALA A 37 13.00 0.33 -22.38
CA ALA A 37 12.54 1.53 -21.69
C ALA A 37 13.60 2.07 -20.70
N PHE A 38 14.22 1.17 -19.94
CA PHE A 38 15.28 1.51 -19.01
C PHE A 38 16.51 2.06 -19.72
N ALA A 39 16.91 1.48 -20.85
CA ALA A 39 18.04 1.97 -21.65
C ALA A 39 17.78 3.40 -22.16
N TRP A 40 16.56 3.68 -22.63
CA TRP A 40 16.15 5.00 -23.07
C TRP A 40 16.17 6.04 -21.94
N TYR A 41 15.58 5.72 -20.79
CA TYR A 41 15.63 6.62 -19.63
C TYR A 41 17.05 6.80 -19.12
N SER A 42 17.86 5.75 -19.05
CA SER A 42 19.25 5.82 -18.57
C SER A 42 20.10 6.76 -19.45
N ARG A 43 19.96 6.67 -20.78
CA ARG A 43 20.66 7.58 -21.69
C ARG A 43 20.23 9.04 -21.51
N SER A 44 18.92 9.32 -21.39
CA SER A 44 18.42 10.68 -21.18
C SER A 44 18.82 11.23 -19.79
N ALA A 45 18.80 10.38 -18.77
CA ALA A 45 19.21 10.74 -17.42
C ALA A 45 20.69 11.15 -17.37
N ALA A 46 21.55 10.43 -18.10
CA ALA A 46 22.96 10.76 -18.26
C ALA A 46 23.18 12.08 -19.02
N ALA A 47 22.25 12.46 -19.91
CA ALA A 47 22.23 13.75 -20.58
C ALA A 47 21.68 14.90 -19.71
N GLY A 48 21.31 14.63 -18.44
CA GLY A 48 20.86 15.64 -17.49
C GLY A 48 19.35 15.82 -17.39
N ASP A 49 18.54 15.05 -18.11
CA ASP A 49 17.07 15.17 -18.05
C ASP A 49 16.52 14.73 -16.67
N ALA A 50 15.98 15.68 -15.92
CA ALA A 50 15.41 15.45 -14.59
C ALA A 50 14.25 14.44 -14.57
N LEU A 51 13.40 14.43 -15.60
CA LEU A 51 12.30 13.46 -15.69
C LEU A 51 12.87 12.06 -15.88
N ALA A 52 13.81 11.90 -16.81
CA ALA A 52 14.47 10.62 -17.03
C ALA A 52 15.27 10.14 -15.81
N GLN A 53 15.88 11.05 -15.04
CA GLN A 53 16.53 10.68 -13.77
C GLN A 53 15.52 10.14 -12.75
N VAL A 54 14.34 10.75 -12.63
CA VAL A 54 13.25 10.25 -11.79
C VAL A 54 12.84 8.84 -12.21
N GLU A 55 12.61 8.66 -13.52
CA GLU A 55 12.11 7.41 -14.10
C GLU A 55 13.14 6.29 -14.07
N ALA A 56 14.38 6.54 -14.48
CA ALA A 56 15.48 5.59 -14.38
C ALA A 56 15.76 5.20 -12.92
N GLY A 57 15.69 6.16 -11.99
CA GLY A 57 15.80 5.88 -10.56
C GLY A 57 14.67 4.98 -10.06
N ARG A 58 13.42 5.20 -10.51
CA ARG A 58 12.28 4.34 -10.14
C ARG A 58 12.42 2.93 -10.69
N MET A 59 12.86 2.77 -11.93
CA MET A 59 13.12 1.45 -12.51
C MET A 59 14.21 0.70 -11.74
N ARG A 60 15.32 1.37 -11.38
CA ARG A 60 16.39 0.78 -10.55
C ARG A 60 15.96 0.44 -9.13
N ALA A 61 15.18 1.30 -8.48
CA ALA A 61 14.71 1.04 -7.12
C ALA A 61 13.91 -0.26 -7.02
N TYR A 62 13.27 -0.68 -8.11
CA TYR A 62 12.33 -1.80 -8.16
C TYR A 62 12.74 -2.92 -9.12
N GLY A 63 13.91 -2.84 -9.76
CA GLY A 63 14.42 -3.86 -10.67
C GLY A 63 13.57 -4.05 -11.93
N VAL A 64 12.95 -2.98 -12.44
CA VAL A 64 12.14 -3.03 -13.66
C VAL A 64 13.05 -2.86 -14.87
N GLY A 65 13.28 -3.92 -15.63
CA GLY A 65 14.16 -3.88 -16.81
C GLY A 65 15.65 -3.71 -16.51
N CYS A 66 16.04 -3.85 -15.23
CA CYS A 66 17.43 -3.78 -14.78
C CYS A 66 17.61 -4.50 -13.44
N GLU A 67 18.86 -4.73 -13.02
CA GLU A 67 19.13 -5.13 -11.65
C GLU A 67 18.70 -4.03 -10.68
N MET A 68 18.18 -4.44 -9.53
CA MET A 68 17.69 -3.52 -8.53
C MET A 68 18.86 -2.90 -7.75
N ASP A 69 18.88 -1.56 -7.68
CA ASP A 69 19.91 -0.78 -6.99
C ASP A 69 19.30 0.50 -6.39
N VAL A 70 18.99 0.42 -5.10
CA VAL A 70 18.40 1.54 -4.33
C VAL A 70 19.40 2.69 -4.14
N GLY A 71 20.71 2.40 -4.10
CA GLY A 71 21.75 3.42 -3.95
C GLY A 71 21.85 4.31 -5.18
N GLN A 72 21.91 3.70 -6.37
CA GLN A 72 21.90 4.45 -7.63
C GLN A 72 20.54 5.12 -7.89
N ALA A 73 19.43 4.50 -7.50
CA ALA A 73 18.11 5.14 -7.55
C ALA A 73 18.07 6.45 -6.74
N ARG A 74 18.54 6.39 -5.49
CA ARG A 74 18.67 7.57 -4.62
C ARG A 74 19.52 8.66 -5.26
N ALA A 75 20.69 8.30 -5.79
CA ALA A 75 21.59 9.26 -6.43
C ALA A 75 20.93 9.99 -7.62
N HIS A 76 20.17 9.26 -8.45
CA HIS A 76 19.41 9.86 -9.55
C HIS A 76 18.31 10.81 -9.05
N TRP A 77 17.56 10.41 -8.01
CA TRP A 77 16.53 11.27 -7.43
C TRP A 77 17.12 12.51 -6.76
N GLU A 78 18.27 12.42 -6.09
CA GLU A 78 18.96 13.59 -5.53
C GLU A 78 19.44 14.56 -6.62
N LEU A 79 19.86 14.04 -7.79
CA LEU A 79 20.19 14.89 -8.94
C LEU A 79 18.96 15.58 -9.53
N ALA A 80 17.84 14.87 -9.65
CA ALA A 80 16.58 15.45 -10.13
C ALA A 80 15.99 16.45 -9.11
N GLU A 81 16.14 16.20 -7.81
CA GLU A 81 15.74 17.09 -6.71
C GLU A 81 16.46 18.44 -6.81
N ARG A 82 17.78 18.43 -7.08
CA ARG A 82 18.58 19.66 -7.29
C ARG A 82 18.11 20.49 -8.48
N GLN A 83 17.45 19.85 -9.45
CA GLN A 83 16.85 20.51 -10.62
C GLN A 83 15.39 20.93 -10.39
N GLY A 84 14.85 20.73 -9.19
CA GLY A 84 13.49 21.15 -8.84
C GLY A 84 12.41 20.09 -9.02
N ALA A 85 12.75 18.85 -9.35
CA ALA A 85 11.76 17.81 -9.62
C ALA A 85 10.99 17.40 -8.33
N ALA A 86 9.72 17.78 -8.23
CA ALA A 86 8.86 17.46 -7.09
C ALA A 86 8.65 15.95 -6.90
N ALA A 87 8.56 15.19 -8.00
CA ALA A 87 8.47 13.73 -7.97
C ALA A 87 9.70 13.09 -7.31
N ALA A 88 10.89 13.65 -7.50
CA ALA A 88 12.12 13.14 -6.89
C ALA A 88 12.11 13.34 -5.36
N ARG A 89 11.70 14.52 -4.88
CA ARG A 89 11.53 14.81 -3.45
C ARG A 89 10.55 13.83 -2.81
N TYR A 90 9.41 13.59 -3.47
CA TYR A 90 8.41 12.63 -3.01
C TYR A 90 8.97 11.20 -2.92
N LEU A 91 9.71 10.74 -3.93
CA LEU A 91 10.30 9.39 -3.94
C LEU A 91 11.37 9.24 -2.86
N LEU A 92 12.20 10.26 -2.63
CA LEU A 92 13.18 10.29 -1.54
C LEU A 92 12.51 10.28 -0.15
N ALA A 93 11.40 11.00 0.02
CA ALA A 93 10.60 10.94 1.24
C ALA A 93 9.97 9.55 1.44
N THR A 94 9.50 8.92 0.36
CA THR A 94 8.92 7.57 0.37
C THR A 94 9.98 6.51 0.72
N LEU A 95 11.21 6.67 0.22
CA LEU A 95 12.34 5.80 0.56
C LEU A 95 12.65 5.89 2.07
N ALA A 96 12.68 7.11 2.62
CA ALA A 96 12.98 7.34 4.03
C ALA A 96 11.96 6.72 5.01
N VAL A 97 10.70 6.51 4.61
CA VAL A 97 9.71 5.80 5.46
C VAL A 97 10.17 4.37 5.77
N GLY A 98 10.85 3.72 4.83
CA GLY A 98 11.36 2.36 5.03
C GLY A 98 12.57 2.27 5.96
N GLU A 99 13.33 3.35 6.03
CA GLU A 99 14.59 3.45 6.78
C GLU A 99 14.39 3.93 8.23
N GLN A 100 13.26 4.57 8.51
CA GLN A 100 12.99 5.20 9.80
C GLN A 100 12.08 4.33 10.70
N PRO A 101 12.49 4.03 11.94
CA PRO A 101 11.81 3.02 12.75
C PRO A 101 10.46 3.48 13.35
N LEU A 102 10.22 4.77 13.55
CA LEU A 102 9.06 5.23 14.34
C LEU A 102 8.38 6.53 13.87
N ALA A 103 9.06 7.37 13.07
CA ALA A 103 8.49 8.60 12.55
C ALA A 103 9.24 9.12 11.31
N LEU A 104 8.55 9.91 10.50
CA LEU A 104 9.18 10.72 9.46
C LEU A 104 9.42 12.15 9.98
N ALA A 105 10.66 12.63 9.87
CA ALA A 105 11.07 13.96 10.33
C ALA A 105 12.25 14.51 9.50
N GLY A 106 12.60 15.78 9.75
CA GLY A 106 13.73 16.45 9.12
C GLY A 106 13.64 16.46 7.59
N THR A 107 14.75 16.19 6.92
CA THR A 107 14.87 16.32 5.46
C THR A 107 13.83 15.51 4.68
N ALA A 108 13.45 14.33 5.16
CA ALA A 108 12.44 13.51 4.49
C ALA A 108 11.03 14.12 4.58
N GLN A 109 10.71 14.74 5.71
CA GLN A 109 9.47 15.48 5.87
C GLN A 109 9.47 16.76 5.02
N ASP A 110 10.58 17.51 5.03
CA ASP A 110 10.73 18.73 4.25
C ASP A 110 10.58 18.45 2.74
N ARG A 111 11.11 17.31 2.29
CA ARG A 111 10.92 16.81 0.93
C ARG A 111 9.45 16.57 0.58
N LEU A 112 8.69 15.93 1.46
CA LEU A 112 7.26 15.69 1.25
C LEU A 112 6.48 17.02 1.19
N GLN A 113 6.74 17.93 2.14
CA GLN A 113 6.11 19.25 2.18
C GLN A 113 6.46 20.07 0.92
N SER A 114 7.73 20.06 0.51
CA SER A 114 8.19 20.75 -0.69
C SER A 114 7.57 20.18 -1.98
N ALA A 115 7.39 18.86 -2.07
CA ALA A 115 6.71 18.25 -3.21
C ALA A 115 5.23 18.68 -3.27
N ALA A 116 4.53 18.72 -2.13
CA ALA A 116 3.15 19.18 -2.05
C ALA A 116 3.00 20.69 -2.33
N ALA A 117 3.96 21.50 -1.89
CA ALA A 117 4.01 22.94 -2.20
C ALA A 117 4.20 23.21 -3.70
N ALA A 118 4.79 22.26 -4.44
CA ALA A 118 4.90 22.27 -5.90
C ALA A 118 3.71 21.58 -6.60
N ASP A 119 2.57 21.43 -5.92
CA ASP A 119 1.34 20.79 -6.42
C ASP A 119 1.51 19.37 -6.96
N TYR A 120 2.51 18.61 -6.47
CA TYR A 120 2.67 17.21 -6.87
C TYR A 120 1.55 16.35 -6.25
N PRO A 121 0.64 15.78 -7.06
CA PRO A 121 -0.61 15.22 -6.52
C PRO A 121 -0.43 14.05 -5.52
N PRO A 122 0.51 13.11 -5.72
CA PRO A 122 0.77 12.09 -4.71
C PRO A 122 1.25 12.64 -3.36
N ALA A 123 2.00 13.76 -3.36
CA ALA A 123 2.42 14.41 -2.12
C ALA A 123 1.26 15.14 -1.44
N LEU A 124 0.41 15.83 -2.22
CA LEU A 124 -0.83 16.44 -1.70
C LEU A 124 -1.73 15.37 -1.05
N ARG A 125 -1.96 14.24 -1.72
CA ARG A 125 -2.71 13.09 -1.18
C ARG A 125 -2.09 12.56 0.10
N ALA A 126 -0.77 12.35 0.11
CA ALA A 126 -0.07 11.85 1.29
C ALA A 126 -0.29 12.76 2.51
N ILE A 127 -0.15 14.08 2.35
CA ILE A 127 -0.40 15.04 3.43
C ILE A 127 -1.89 15.07 3.79
N ALA A 128 -2.80 15.03 2.81
CA ALA A 128 -4.24 15.02 3.05
C ALA A 128 -4.63 13.87 4.00
N ILE A 129 -4.12 12.66 3.74
CA ILE A 129 -4.37 11.49 4.58
C ILE A 129 -3.85 11.71 6.01
N GLN A 130 -2.66 12.32 6.18
CA GLN A 130 -2.17 12.65 7.52
C GLN A 130 -3.06 13.68 8.24
N ARG A 131 -3.65 14.62 7.51
CA ARG A 131 -4.63 15.57 8.07
C ARG A 131 -5.93 14.87 8.45
N GLY A 132 -6.41 13.95 7.61
CA GLY A 132 -7.63 13.16 7.83
C GLY A 132 -7.56 12.26 9.06
N ARG A 133 -6.35 11.86 9.48
CA ARG A 133 -6.12 11.08 10.71
C ARG A 133 -6.39 11.82 12.01
N VAL A 134 -6.38 13.16 11.99
CA VAL A 134 -6.48 13.99 13.21
C VAL A 134 -7.91 14.47 13.40
N ALA A 135 -8.51 14.20 14.56
CA ALA A 135 -9.89 14.57 14.91
C ALA A 135 -10.09 16.09 15.18
N HIS A 136 -9.50 16.96 14.36
CA HIS A 136 -9.58 18.41 14.49
C HIS A 136 -10.30 19.04 13.28
N PRO A 137 -11.34 19.89 13.46
CA PRO A 137 -12.15 20.40 12.34
C PRO A 137 -11.35 21.09 11.23
N GLU A 138 -10.31 21.84 11.56
CA GLU A 138 -9.45 22.48 10.54
C GLU A 138 -8.59 21.47 9.79
N ARG A 139 -8.15 20.39 10.45
CA ARG A 139 -7.39 19.31 9.79
C ARG A 139 -8.28 18.56 8.82
N GLN A 140 -9.51 18.28 9.22
CA GLN A 140 -10.51 17.62 8.39
C GLN A 140 -10.85 18.49 7.15
N ARG A 141 -11.05 19.80 7.32
CA ARG A 141 -11.21 20.75 6.19
C ARG A 141 -9.98 20.79 5.28
N HIS A 142 -8.78 20.82 5.86
CA HIS A 142 -7.54 20.86 5.08
C HIS A 142 -7.30 19.55 4.31
N CYS A 143 -7.70 18.40 4.85
CA CYS A 143 -7.70 17.13 4.13
C CYS A 143 -8.50 17.24 2.83
N VAL A 144 -9.74 17.72 2.91
CA VAL A 144 -10.62 17.93 1.73
C VAL A 144 -9.97 18.86 0.71
N ALA A 145 -9.47 20.02 1.15
CA ALA A 145 -8.83 20.99 0.26
C ALA A 145 -7.58 20.45 -0.47
N LEU A 146 -6.79 19.59 0.20
CA LEU A 146 -5.63 18.94 -0.41
C LEU A 146 -6.05 17.86 -1.42
N LEU A 147 -7.12 17.10 -1.12
CA LEU A 147 -7.67 16.12 -2.06
C LEU A 147 -8.26 16.79 -3.30
N GLU A 148 -8.93 17.93 -3.14
CA GLU A 148 -9.44 18.76 -4.25
C GLU A 148 -8.29 19.22 -5.16
N ARG A 149 -7.22 19.77 -4.58
CA ARG A 149 -6.03 20.18 -5.34
C ARG A 149 -5.37 19.00 -6.07
N ALA A 150 -5.23 17.85 -5.40
CA ALA A 150 -4.66 16.66 -6.01
C ALA A 150 -5.55 16.12 -7.15
N ALA A 151 -6.87 16.09 -6.95
CA ALA A 151 -7.84 15.69 -7.96
C ALA A 151 -7.82 16.62 -9.19
N ALA A 152 -7.75 17.94 -8.97
CA ALA A 152 -7.59 18.93 -10.04
C ALA A 152 -6.27 18.73 -10.83
N GLY A 153 -5.23 18.22 -10.17
CA GLY A 153 -3.98 17.77 -10.80
C GLY A 153 -4.07 16.43 -11.55
N GLY A 154 -5.26 15.86 -11.72
CA GLY A 154 -5.50 14.61 -12.46
C GLY A 154 -5.33 13.33 -11.63
N ASP A 155 -5.22 13.44 -10.30
CA ASP A 155 -5.05 12.27 -9.44
C ASP A 155 -6.38 11.58 -9.13
N ALA A 156 -6.66 10.52 -9.88
CA ALA A 156 -7.90 9.75 -9.78
C ALA A 156 -8.13 9.15 -8.38
N VAL A 157 -7.06 8.74 -7.68
CA VAL A 157 -7.15 8.19 -6.32
C VAL A 157 -7.64 9.26 -5.33
N SER A 158 -7.11 10.49 -5.41
CA SER A 158 -7.57 11.61 -4.58
C SER A 158 -8.97 12.04 -4.92
N ALA A 159 -9.36 12.00 -6.20
CA ALA A 159 -10.74 12.26 -6.61
C ALA A 159 -11.71 11.23 -6.01
N ALA A 160 -11.32 9.94 -5.97
CA ALA A 160 -12.11 8.90 -5.32
C ALA A 160 -12.22 9.10 -3.80
N LEU A 161 -11.10 9.41 -3.13
CA LEU A 161 -11.10 9.72 -1.69
C LEU A 161 -11.96 10.97 -1.38
N LEU A 162 -11.86 12.01 -2.22
CA LEU A 162 -12.68 13.21 -2.12
C LEU A 162 -14.17 12.86 -2.21
N ALA A 163 -14.57 12.07 -3.21
CA ALA A 163 -15.96 11.65 -3.36
C ALA A 163 -16.48 10.91 -2.11
N GLU A 164 -15.67 10.02 -1.50
CA GLU A 164 -16.05 9.32 -0.27
C GLU A 164 -16.25 10.28 0.92
N ARG A 165 -15.41 11.32 1.04
CA ARG A 165 -15.56 12.35 2.09
C ARG A 165 -16.77 13.26 1.84
N LEU A 166 -16.98 13.70 0.61
CA LEU A 166 -18.13 14.53 0.21
C LEU A 166 -19.44 13.78 0.49
N LEU A 167 -19.50 12.49 0.18
CA LEU A 167 -20.67 11.66 0.43
C LEU A 167 -21.02 11.59 1.93
N ARG A 168 -20.01 11.49 2.81
CA ARG A 168 -20.18 11.28 4.26
C ARG A 168 -20.16 12.55 5.10
N GLY A 169 -19.81 13.68 4.49
CA GLY A 169 -19.61 14.93 5.21
C GLY A 169 -18.38 14.92 6.13
N GLU A 170 -17.31 14.25 5.71
CA GLU A 170 -16.08 14.16 6.50
C GLU A 170 -15.19 15.39 6.27
N GLY A 171 -15.31 16.38 7.15
CA GLY A 171 -14.55 17.63 7.08
C GLY A 171 -15.24 18.76 6.34
N VAL A 172 -16.37 18.48 5.69
CA VAL A 172 -17.27 19.45 5.03
C VAL A 172 -18.72 18.95 5.17
N PRO A 173 -19.76 19.77 4.98
CA PRO A 173 -21.13 19.27 4.90
C PRO A 173 -21.30 18.21 3.80
N PRO A 174 -22.18 17.20 3.97
CA PRO A 174 -22.44 16.20 2.93
C PRO A 174 -22.86 16.83 1.60
N GLN A 175 -22.25 16.37 0.51
CA GLN A 175 -22.48 16.81 -0.87
C GLN A 175 -22.63 15.58 -1.79
N PRO A 176 -23.74 14.82 -1.67
CA PRO A 176 -23.92 13.55 -2.37
C PRO A 176 -23.93 13.68 -3.90
N ASP A 177 -24.46 14.78 -4.44
CA ASP A 177 -24.50 15.02 -5.88
C ASP A 177 -23.11 15.23 -6.47
N ALA A 178 -22.27 16.02 -5.80
CA ALA A 178 -20.87 16.23 -6.20
C ALA A 178 -20.06 14.93 -6.09
N ALA A 179 -20.28 14.14 -5.04
CA ALA A 179 -19.66 12.82 -4.88
C ALA A 179 -20.07 11.87 -6.02
N ALA A 180 -21.36 11.82 -6.37
CA ALA A 180 -21.88 10.98 -7.46
C ALA A 180 -21.28 11.39 -8.81
N GLN A 181 -21.17 12.70 -9.09
CA GLN A 181 -20.56 13.21 -10.31
C GLN A 181 -19.07 12.81 -10.42
N LEU A 182 -18.29 12.94 -9.33
CA LEU A 182 -16.89 12.49 -9.31
C LEU A 182 -16.79 10.99 -9.56
N LEU A 183 -17.61 10.17 -8.88
CA LEU A 183 -17.60 8.71 -9.08
C LEU A 183 -17.99 8.32 -10.52
N GLN A 184 -18.93 9.03 -11.14
CA GLN A 184 -19.30 8.83 -12.54
C GLN A 184 -18.12 9.13 -13.48
N GLN A 185 -17.37 10.21 -13.25
CA GLN A 185 -16.18 10.55 -14.03
C GLN A 185 -15.04 9.53 -13.86
N LEU A 186 -14.98 8.87 -12.70
CA LEU A 186 -13.96 7.88 -12.37
C LEU A 186 -14.30 6.46 -12.84
N GLN A 187 -15.56 6.20 -13.18
CA GLN A 187 -16.02 4.88 -13.64
C GLN A 187 -15.23 4.32 -14.85
N PRO A 188 -14.88 5.10 -15.89
CA PRO A 188 -14.07 4.61 -17.01
C PRO A 188 -12.66 4.15 -16.61
N LEU A 189 -12.15 4.62 -15.46
CA LEU A 189 -10.87 4.20 -14.90
C LEU A 189 -11.01 2.96 -13.98
N GLY A 190 -12.19 2.35 -13.91
CA GLY A 190 -12.48 1.22 -13.04
C GLY A 190 -12.63 1.59 -11.55
N MET A 191 -12.67 2.89 -11.24
CA MET A 191 -12.88 3.40 -9.89
C MET A 191 -14.38 3.55 -9.64
N THR A 192 -14.88 2.80 -8.67
CA THR A 192 -16.29 2.69 -8.29
C THR A 192 -16.43 2.88 -6.78
N ALA A 193 -17.65 2.97 -6.27
CA ALA A 193 -17.90 3.11 -4.83
C ALA A 193 -17.15 2.04 -4.00
N LEU A 194 -16.62 2.46 -2.86
CA LEU A 194 -16.02 1.55 -1.87
C LEU A 194 -17.09 1.01 -0.92
N PRO A 195 -16.87 -0.16 -0.30
CA PRO A 195 -17.69 -0.55 0.85
C PRO A 195 -17.55 0.47 1.98
N ALA A 196 -18.51 0.49 2.91
CA ALA A 196 -18.49 1.39 4.05
C ALA A 196 -17.22 1.20 4.90
N VAL A 197 -16.68 2.33 5.39
CA VAL A 197 -15.53 2.39 6.29
C VAL A 197 -15.86 3.45 7.33
N ASP A 198 -16.46 3.02 8.44
CA ASP A 198 -16.85 3.85 9.57
C ASP A 198 -15.85 3.68 10.73
N ILE A 199 -14.95 4.63 10.84
CA ILE A 199 -13.93 4.68 11.89
C ILE A 199 -13.62 6.15 12.20
N ALA A 200 -13.61 6.50 13.48
CA ALA A 200 -13.19 7.81 13.93
C ALA A 200 -11.69 8.05 13.61
N PRO A 201 -11.28 9.30 13.36
CA PRO A 201 -9.86 9.61 13.17
C PRO A 201 -9.03 9.11 14.37
N PRO A 202 -7.94 8.35 14.13
CA PRO A 202 -7.20 7.67 15.19
C PRO A 202 -6.32 8.61 16.05
N ASP A 203 -5.98 9.79 15.54
CA ASP A 203 -5.14 10.76 16.24
C ASP A 203 -6.01 11.85 16.91
N PRO A 204 -5.70 12.24 18.16
CA PRO A 204 -6.55 13.14 18.95
C PRO A 204 -6.53 14.59 18.41
N ALA A 205 -7.56 15.35 18.76
CA ALA A 205 -7.77 16.70 18.24
C ALA A 205 -6.66 17.71 18.62
N ASP A 206 -5.98 17.47 19.73
CA ASP A 206 -4.89 18.28 20.27
C ASP A 206 -3.51 17.88 19.73
N ASP A 207 -3.44 17.00 18.71
CA ASP A 207 -2.18 16.68 18.06
C ASP A 207 -1.63 17.88 17.25
N THR A 208 -0.73 18.61 17.92
CA THR A 208 -0.03 19.80 17.42
C THR A 208 1.20 19.47 16.58
N ALA A 209 1.51 18.19 16.34
CA ALA A 209 2.66 17.79 15.53
C ALA A 209 2.39 18.04 14.04
N ASP A 210 2.32 19.31 13.66
CA ASP A 210 1.81 19.81 12.38
C ASP A 210 2.49 19.18 11.18
N HIS A 211 3.75 18.77 11.32
CA HIS A 211 4.52 18.20 10.24
C HIS A 211 5.18 16.87 10.61
N ARG A 212 5.00 16.29 11.80
CA ARG A 212 5.65 15.00 12.10
C ARG A 212 4.70 13.86 11.84
N ILE A 213 5.09 12.92 10.97
CA ILE A 213 4.29 11.72 10.71
C ILE A 213 4.73 10.63 11.69
N ALA A 214 3.85 10.27 12.62
CA ALA A 214 4.07 9.18 13.57
C ALA A 214 3.52 7.86 13.03
N PHE A 215 4.28 6.78 13.25
CA PHE A 215 3.87 5.42 12.87
C PHE A 215 3.45 4.55 14.06
N ALA A 216 3.79 4.95 15.29
CA ALA A 216 3.38 4.20 16.48
C ALA A 216 1.85 4.24 16.66
N PRO A 217 1.22 3.13 17.10
CA PRO A 217 -0.20 3.13 17.44
C PRO A 217 -0.45 4.05 18.65
N ARG A 218 -1.58 4.76 18.65
CA ARG A 218 -1.96 5.64 19.77
C ARG A 218 -2.44 4.87 21.00
N VAL A 219 -3.01 3.69 20.77
CA VAL A 219 -3.52 2.80 21.81
C VAL A 219 -2.72 1.51 21.78
N GLY A 220 -2.33 1.01 22.96
CA GLY A 220 -1.63 -0.27 23.09
C GLY A 220 -2.51 -1.47 22.72
N PRO A 221 -1.90 -2.65 22.49
CA PRO A 221 -2.64 -3.84 22.12
C PRO A 221 -3.47 -4.40 23.28
N VAL A 222 -4.57 -5.06 22.93
CA VAL A 222 -5.23 -6.04 23.80
C VAL A 222 -4.63 -7.42 23.50
N ARG A 223 -3.96 -8.01 24.50
CA ARG A 223 -3.46 -9.39 24.44
C ARG A 223 -4.66 -10.35 24.46
N ARG A 224 -4.86 -11.10 23.37
CA ARG A 224 -5.92 -12.12 23.25
C ARG A 224 -5.42 -13.52 23.60
N HIS A 225 -4.13 -13.79 23.41
CA HIS A 225 -3.48 -15.06 23.73
C HIS A 225 -1.98 -14.89 23.92
N THR A 226 -1.35 -15.77 24.72
CA THR A 226 0.07 -15.67 25.09
C THR A 226 0.99 -16.45 24.16
N ALA A 227 0.65 -17.69 23.80
CA ALA A 227 1.49 -18.58 22.97
C ALA A 227 0.61 -19.53 22.13
N PRO A 228 0.34 -19.23 20.83
CA PRO A 228 0.93 -18.14 20.05
C PRO A 228 0.50 -16.79 20.61
N ARG A 229 1.40 -15.82 20.52
CA ARG A 229 1.11 -14.46 20.94
C ARG A 229 0.11 -13.86 19.95
N ILE A 230 -1.08 -13.48 20.43
CA ILE A 230 -2.12 -12.83 19.61
C ILE A 230 -2.48 -11.49 20.23
N GLU A 231 -2.39 -10.41 19.45
CA GLU A 231 -2.69 -9.04 19.84
C GLU A 231 -3.72 -8.43 18.91
N GLU A 232 -4.66 -7.69 19.47
CA GLU A 232 -5.60 -6.86 18.73
C GLU A 232 -5.30 -5.38 18.99
N TYR A 233 -5.20 -4.59 17.93
CA TYR A 233 -5.04 -3.14 18.02
C TYR A 233 -6.24 -2.47 17.35
N ALA A 234 -6.91 -1.59 18.09
CA ALA A 234 -8.04 -0.82 17.56
C ALA A 234 -7.56 0.46 16.88
N ALA A 235 -8.27 0.84 15.80
CA ALA A 235 -8.10 2.13 15.12
C ALA A 235 -6.64 2.49 14.77
N VAL A 236 -5.90 1.57 14.16
CA VAL A 236 -4.52 1.83 13.72
C VAL A 236 -4.50 2.63 12.41
N LEU A 237 -5.33 2.21 11.46
CA LEU A 237 -5.53 2.92 10.19
C LEU A 237 -6.79 3.79 10.26
N SER A 238 -6.70 4.97 9.67
CA SER A 238 -7.85 5.85 9.44
C SER A 238 -8.72 5.36 8.28
N ALA A 239 -9.93 5.93 8.17
CA ALA A 239 -10.83 5.67 7.06
C ALA A 239 -10.16 5.93 5.69
N ASP A 240 -9.40 7.01 5.56
CA ASP A 240 -8.71 7.34 4.30
C ASP A 240 -7.61 6.34 3.95
N GLU A 241 -6.86 5.85 4.93
CA GLU A 241 -5.83 4.82 4.70
C GLU A 241 -6.48 3.50 4.27
N CYS A 242 -7.56 3.10 4.94
CA CYS A 242 -8.33 1.92 4.55
C CYS A 242 -8.87 2.04 3.11
N ARG A 243 -9.46 3.19 2.77
CA ARG A 243 -9.98 3.46 1.41
C ARG A 243 -8.86 3.50 0.38
N LEU A 244 -7.73 4.15 0.69
CA LEU A 244 -6.55 4.19 -0.19
C LEU A 244 -6.07 2.78 -0.53
N LEU A 245 -5.88 1.90 0.46
CA LEU A 245 -5.39 0.55 0.23
C LEU A 245 -6.35 -0.27 -0.65
N MET A 246 -7.66 -0.09 -0.48
CA MET A 246 -8.65 -0.71 -1.37
C MET A 246 -8.61 -0.14 -2.79
N LEU A 247 -8.46 1.18 -2.95
CA LEU A 247 -8.38 1.85 -4.24
C LEU A 247 -7.13 1.42 -5.03
N LEU A 248 -5.97 1.36 -4.37
CA LEU A 248 -4.73 0.90 -4.99
C LEU A 248 -4.79 -0.58 -5.38
N ALA A 249 -5.43 -1.43 -4.58
CA ALA A 249 -5.51 -2.86 -4.84
C ALA A 249 -6.52 -3.23 -5.94
N ARG A 250 -7.64 -2.51 -6.03
CA ARG A 250 -8.81 -2.89 -6.85
C ARG A 250 -8.49 -3.18 -8.33
N PRO A 251 -7.72 -2.37 -9.06
CA PRO A 251 -7.39 -2.64 -10.47
C PRO A 251 -6.58 -3.93 -10.67
N HIS A 252 -5.88 -4.36 -9.62
CA HIS A 252 -4.93 -5.47 -9.63
C HIS A 252 -5.50 -6.75 -9.01
N LEU A 253 -6.76 -6.76 -8.57
CA LEU A 253 -7.37 -7.95 -8.00
C LEU A 253 -7.42 -9.10 -9.02
N ARG A 254 -6.92 -10.26 -8.60
CA ARG A 254 -6.99 -11.53 -9.34
C ARG A 254 -7.55 -12.63 -8.42
N ALA A 255 -8.18 -13.64 -9.01
CA ALA A 255 -8.66 -14.79 -8.23
C ALA A 255 -7.48 -15.46 -7.51
N SER A 256 -7.56 -15.54 -6.18
CA SER A 256 -6.55 -16.17 -5.36
C SER A 256 -6.87 -17.66 -5.23
N LYS A 257 -6.30 -18.50 -6.08
CA LYS A 257 -6.41 -19.96 -5.92
C LYS A 257 -5.19 -20.47 -5.16
N VAL A 258 -5.34 -20.70 -3.86
CA VAL A 258 -4.37 -21.47 -3.07
C VAL A 258 -4.88 -22.89 -3.01
N ILE A 259 -4.05 -23.84 -3.43
CA ILE A 259 -4.37 -25.27 -3.38
C ILE A 259 -3.68 -25.82 -2.13
N ASP A 260 -4.41 -26.60 -1.33
CA ASP A 260 -3.83 -27.28 -0.17
C ASP A 260 -2.82 -28.35 -0.67
N PRO A 261 -1.53 -28.27 -0.33
CA PRO A 261 -0.56 -29.28 -0.72
C PRO A 261 -0.80 -30.64 -0.04
N ASN A 262 -1.60 -30.69 1.02
CA ASN A 262 -1.92 -31.91 1.78
C ASN A 262 -3.28 -32.53 1.41
N ASP A 263 -4.05 -31.92 0.51
CA ASP A 263 -5.33 -32.48 0.04
C ASP A 263 -5.10 -33.52 -1.07
N ALA A 264 -5.17 -34.79 -0.66
CA ALA A 264 -5.00 -35.96 -1.54
C ALA A 264 -6.25 -36.33 -2.36
N SER A 265 -7.36 -35.57 -2.25
CA SER A 265 -8.60 -35.87 -2.98
C SER A 265 -8.53 -35.51 -4.47
N THR A 266 -9.30 -36.23 -5.30
CA THR A 266 -9.40 -36.01 -6.75
C THR A 266 -10.08 -34.69 -7.14
N GLN A 267 -10.75 -34.03 -6.19
CA GLN A 267 -11.33 -32.69 -6.34
C GLN A 267 -10.64 -31.73 -5.37
N ARG A 268 -9.41 -31.29 -5.70
CA ARG A 268 -8.64 -30.34 -4.89
C ARG A 268 -9.39 -29.01 -4.76
N ALA A 269 -10.18 -28.86 -3.70
CA ALA A 269 -10.91 -27.63 -3.43
C ALA A 269 -9.91 -26.56 -2.96
N PRO A 270 -10.01 -25.32 -3.47
CA PRO A 270 -9.09 -24.27 -3.05
C PRO A 270 -9.27 -23.95 -1.56
N ILE A 271 -8.14 -23.86 -0.83
CA ILE A 271 -8.14 -23.52 0.61
C ILE A 271 -8.55 -22.05 0.84
N ARG A 272 -8.32 -21.20 -0.18
CA ARG A 272 -8.71 -19.79 -0.23
C ARG A 272 -9.50 -19.51 -1.50
N THR A 273 -10.63 -18.82 -1.39
CA THR A 273 -11.51 -18.48 -2.52
C THR A 273 -11.62 -16.99 -2.81
N SER A 274 -10.80 -16.16 -2.16
CA SER A 274 -10.83 -14.70 -2.31
C SER A 274 -10.29 -14.21 -3.67
N ARG A 275 -10.43 -12.91 -3.90
CA ARG A 275 -9.55 -12.17 -4.82
C ARG A 275 -8.44 -11.48 -4.03
N GLY A 276 -7.29 -11.25 -4.67
CA GLY A 276 -6.14 -10.62 -4.02
C GLY A 276 -5.32 -9.78 -5.00
N ALA A 277 -4.69 -8.75 -4.47
CA ALA A 277 -3.68 -7.94 -5.13
C ALA A 277 -2.51 -7.75 -4.17
N THR A 278 -1.30 -7.71 -4.71
CA THR A 278 -0.11 -7.36 -3.95
C THR A 278 0.20 -5.90 -4.26
N LEU A 279 0.34 -5.07 -3.22
CA LEU A 279 0.90 -3.73 -3.38
C LEU A 279 2.41 -3.88 -3.45
N ASP A 280 2.88 -4.24 -4.65
CA ASP A 280 4.30 -4.28 -4.95
C ASP A 280 4.89 -2.85 -4.98
N PRO A 281 6.22 -2.71 -4.97
CA PRO A 281 6.86 -1.40 -4.91
C PRO A 281 6.51 -0.42 -6.05
N ILE A 282 5.95 -0.90 -7.18
CA ILE A 282 5.51 -0.06 -8.28
C ILE A 282 4.17 0.61 -7.95
N ILE A 283 3.28 -0.10 -7.27
CA ILE A 283 1.93 0.37 -6.89
C ILE A 283 1.96 1.08 -5.51
N GLU A 284 2.87 0.67 -4.63
CA GLU A 284 3.03 1.20 -3.28
C GLU A 284 3.53 2.64 -3.29
N ASP A 285 2.62 3.57 -3.01
CA ASP A 285 2.92 4.99 -2.85
C ASP A 285 3.34 5.35 -1.40
N PHE A 286 3.67 6.62 -1.16
CA PHE A 286 4.05 7.11 0.16
C PHE A 286 3.01 6.78 1.22
N ALA A 287 1.73 7.02 0.93
CA ALA A 287 0.66 6.88 1.91
C ALA A 287 0.38 5.40 2.23
N ALA A 288 0.47 4.52 1.23
CA ALA A 288 0.42 3.07 1.44
C ALA A 288 1.63 2.57 2.26
N ARG A 289 2.84 3.10 2.00
CA ARG A 289 4.04 2.76 2.78
C ARG A 289 3.95 3.29 4.21
N ALA A 290 3.40 4.48 4.42
CA ALA A 290 3.14 5.05 5.75
C ALA A 290 2.09 4.24 6.52
N ALA A 291 1.05 3.70 5.85
CA ALA A 291 0.11 2.77 6.47
C ALA A 291 0.84 1.47 6.89
N GLN A 292 1.67 0.90 6.02
CA GLN A 292 2.45 -0.30 6.35
C GLN A 292 3.48 -0.07 7.47
N ALA A 293 4.08 1.11 7.56
CA ALA A 293 4.95 1.47 8.68
C ALA A 293 4.20 1.44 10.02
N ARG A 294 2.90 1.80 10.04
CA ARG A 294 2.05 1.65 11.24
C ARG A 294 1.77 0.21 11.58
N LEU A 295 1.51 -0.62 10.56
CA LEU A 295 1.36 -2.07 10.75
C LEU A 295 2.66 -2.68 11.30
N ALA A 296 3.82 -2.25 10.81
CA ALA A 296 5.14 -2.67 11.27
C ALA A 296 5.43 -2.24 12.72
N ALA A 297 5.04 -1.02 13.10
CA ALA A 297 5.12 -0.57 14.49
C ALA A 297 4.27 -1.46 15.43
N CYS A 298 3.09 -1.90 15.00
CA CYS A 298 2.26 -2.85 15.76
C CYS A 298 2.87 -4.26 15.79
N ALA A 299 3.53 -4.70 14.71
CA ALA A 299 4.29 -5.95 14.69
C ALA A 299 5.53 -5.90 15.60
N GLN A 300 5.99 -4.69 15.97
CA GLN A 300 7.25 -4.43 16.65
C GLN A 300 8.45 -4.94 15.84
N LEU A 301 8.37 -4.79 14.52
CA LEU A 301 9.38 -5.26 13.57
C LEU A 301 9.67 -4.20 12.51
N PRO A 302 10.90 -4.15 11.98
CA PRO A 302 11.22 -3.22 10.90
C PRO A 302 10.37 -3.50 9.66
N LEU A 303 9.88 -2.45 9.00
CA LEU A 303 9.16 -2.61 7.73
C LEU A 303 9.99 -3.31 6.65
N ALA A 304 11.32 -3.17 6.71
CA ALA A 304 12.25 -3.87 5.82
C ALA A 304 12.19 -5.41 5.95
N HIS A 305 11.63 -5.96 7.03
CA HIS A 305 11.42 -7.40 7.20
C HIS A 305 10.09 -7.88 6.57
N ALA A 306 9.23 -6.96 6.15
CA ALA A 306 7.93 -7.30 5.62
C ALA A 306 7.99 -7.72 4.15
N GLU A 307 7.26 -8.77 3.80
CA GLU A 307 6.84 -9.01 2.42
C GLU A 307 5.93 -7.85 1.93
N PRO A 308 5.73 -7.66 0.62
CA PRO A 308 4.75 -6.70 0.09
C PRO A 308 3.35 -6.92 0.67
N LEU A 309 2.61 -5.84 0.92
CA LEU A 309 1.25 -5.93 1.49
C LEU A 309 0.31 -6.64 0.51
N SER A 310 -0.36 -7.70 0.96
CA SER A 310 -1.40 -8.38 0.20
C SER A 310 -2.78 -7.85 0.61
N VAL A 311 -3.51 -7.25 -0.32
CA VAL A 311 -4.89 -6.81 -0.12
C VAL A 311 -5.84 -7.85 -0.71
N LEU A 312 -6.70 -8.40 0.14
CA LEU A 312 -7.62 -9.49 -0.16
C LEU A 312 -9.06 -8.98 -0.11
N CYS A 313 -9.92 -9.47 -0.99
CA CYS A 313 -11.35 -9.18 -1.03
C CYS A 313 -12.13 -10.50 -1.03
N TYR A 314 -13.04 -10.65 -0.07
CA TYR A 314 -13.94 -11.79 0.09
C TYR A 314 -15.39 -11.35 -0.13
N ALA A 315 -16.08 -12.02 -1.05
CA ALA A 315 -17.51 -11.92 -1.29
C ALA A 315 -18.30 -12.88 -0.37
N PRO A 316 -19.64 -12.78 -0.30
CA PRO A 316 -20.45 -13.73 0.47
C PRO A 316 -20.19 -15.18 0.06
N GLY A 317 -19.99 -16.06 1.05
CA GLY A 317 -19.60 -17.45 0.88
C GLY A 317 -18.10 -17.69 0.70
N GLU A 318 -17.30 -16.67 0.37
CA GLU A 318 -15.85 -16.81 0.27
C GLU A 318 -15.20 -16.84 1.66
N GLN A 319 -14.12 -17.62 1.77
CA GLN A 319 -13.42 -17.87 3.03
C GLN A 319 -11.93 -18.17 2.79
N TYR A 320 -11.19 -18.28 3.89
CA TYR A 320 -9.88 -18.94 3.92
C TYR A 320 -9.93 -20.00 5.01
N ARG A 321 -9.95 -21.27 4.59
CA ARG A 321 -9.94 -22.41 5.52
C ARG A 321 -8.69 -22.36 6.43
N ALA A 322 -8.75 -23.11 7.53
CA ALA A 322 -7.70 -23.15 8.53
C ALA A 322 -6.33 -23.46 7.89
N HIS A 323 -5.36 -22.58 8.13
CA HIS A 323 -4.01 -22.65 7.60
C HIS A 323 -3.02 -22.00 8.56
N ARG A 324 -1.75 -22.02 8.18
CA ARG A 324 -0.64 -21.41 8.91
C ARG A 324 0.17 -20.58 7.94
N ASP A 325 0.74 -19.50 8.44
CA ASP A 325 1.45 -18.56 7.58
C ASP A 325 2.94 -18.87 7.44
N TYR A 326 3.52 -19.70 8.32
CA TYR A 326 4.89 -20.15 8.11
C TYR A 326 5.01 -20.99 6.84
N LEU A 327 6.14 -20.85 6.18
CA LEU A 327 6.44 -21.41 4.87
C LEU A 327 7.15 -22.76 5.00
N PRO A 328 6.92 -23.69 4.06
CA PRO A 328 7.73 -24.90 3.96
C PRO A 328 9.15 -24.56 3.46
N PRO A 329 10.16 -25.39 3.77
CA PRO A 329 11.56 -25.12 3.42
C PRO A 329 11.79 -24.81 1.94
N GLY A 330 11.10 -25.51 1.03
CA GLY A 330 11.22 -25.29 -0.42
C GLY A 330 10.76 -23.89 -0.86
N THR A 331 9.69 -23.35 -0.24
CA THR A 331 9.22 -21.99 -0.55
C THR A 331 10.19 -20.94 -0.03
N ILE A 332 10.80 -21.15 1.14
CA ILE A 332 11.82 -20.25 1.68
C ILE A 332 13.04 -20.21 0.75
N ALA A 333 13.51 -21.38 0.29
CA ALA A 333 14.66 -21.51 -0.59
C ALA A 333 14.44 -20.85 -1.96
N ALA A 334 13.21 -20.89 -2.50
CA ALA A 334 12.89 -20.34 -3.81
C ALA A 334 12.64 -18.83 -3.82
N ASP A 335 12.11 -18.26 -2.73
CA ASP A 335 11.73 -16.85 -2.63
C ASP A 335 12.90 -15.98 -2.16
N ARG A 336 13.29 -16.13 -0.88
CA ARG A 336 14.37 -15.35 -0.27
C ARG A 336 14.97 -16.08 0.93
N PRO A 337 15.93 -16.99 0.71
CA PRO A 337 16.42 -17.90 1.76
C PRO A 337 17.02 -17.16 2.95
N THR A 338 17.70 -16.03 2.70
CA THR A 338 18.33 -15.20 3.74
C THR A 338 17.32 -14.48 4.63
N ALA A 339 16.06 -14.33 4.20
CA ALA A 339 15.02 -13.69 5.00
C ALA A 339 14.47 -14.61 6.12
N GLY A 340 14.75 -15.91 6.08
CA GLY A 340 14.19 -16.89 7.02
C GLY A 340 12.69 -17.11 6.80
N ASN A 341 11.96 -17.60 7.80
CA ASN A 341 10.52 -17.86 7.71
C ASN A 341 9.68 -16.63 8.12
N ARG A 342 8.37 -16.66 7.86
CA ARG A 342 7.41 -15.67 8.34
C ARG A 342 7.26 -15.82 9.86
N GLN A 343 7.84 -14.90 10.63
CA GLN A 343 7.79 -14.93 12.08
C GLN A 343 6.49 -14.38 12.65
N ARG A 344 5.90 -13.38 11.98
CA ARG A 344 4.75 -12.65 12.49
C ARG A 344 3.85 -12.20 11.35
N THR A 345 2.54 -12.27 11.57
CA THR A 345 1.53 -11.80 10.60
C THR A 345 0.75 -10.64 11.20
N VAL A 346 0.51 -9.61 10.39
CA VAL A 346 -0.46 -8.54 10.66
C VAL A 346 -1.59 -8.60 9.65
N CYS A 347 -2.81 -8.75 10.14
CA CYS A 347 -4.04 -8.69 9.35
C CYS A 347 -4.84 -7.46 9.77
N VAL A 348 -5.02 -6.49 8.87
CA VAL A 348 -5.81 -5.27 9.10
C VAL A 348 -7.11 -5.31 8.28
N TYR A 349 -8.24 -5.05 8.93
CA TYR A 349 -9.53 -4.99 8.25
C TYR A 349 -9.73 -3.60 7.63
N LEU A 350 -10.16 -3.56 6.37
CA LEU A 350 -10.19 -2.32 5.60
C LEU A 350 -11.59 -1.72 5.45
N ASN A 351 -12.65 -2.43 5.85
CA ASN A 351 -14.03 -1.98 5.71
C ASN A 351 -14.97 -2.64 6.72
N ASP A 352 -16.16 -2.07 6.85
CA ASP A 352 -17.28 -2.67 7.56
C ASP A 352 -17.80 -3.89 6.81
N VAL A 353 -17.79 -5.04 7.49
CA VAL A 353 -18.34 -6.29 6.97
C VAL A 353 -19.76 -6.44 7.49
N GLY A 354 -20.71 -6.66 6.57
CA GLY A 354 -22.13 -6.77 6.92
C GLY A 354 -22.40 -7.89 7.94
N ALA A 355 -21.89 -9.09 7.66
CA ALA A 355 -21.92 -10.22 8.60
C ALA A 355 -20.87 -11.28 8.24
N GLY A 356 -20.42 -12.04 9.25
CA GLY A 356 -19.38 -13.06 9.11
C GLY A 356 -17.99 -12.47 8.89
N GLY A 357 -17.07 -13.26 8.33
CA GLY A 357 -15.73 -12.79 7.99
C GLY A 357 -14.75 -12.71 9.16
N ASP A 358 -15.07 -13.26 10.32
CA ASP A 358 -14.18 -13.27 11.49
C ASP A 358 -12.85 -13.98 11.19
N THR A 359 -11.79 -13.53 11.85
CA THR A 359 -10.52 -14.28 11.90
C THR A 359 -10.55 -15.15 13.15
N GLU A 360 -10.47 -16.46 12.97
CA GLU A 360 -10.56 -17.45 14.05
C GLU A 360 -9.23 -18.16 14.23
N PHE A 361 -8.82 -18.35 15.49
CA PHE A 361 -7.70 -19.17 15.92
C PHE A 361 -8.28 -20.35 16.73
N PRO A 362 -8.66 -21.46 16.08
CA PRO A 362 -9.42 -22.53 16.72
C PRO A 362 -8.68 -23.19 17.88
N ILE A 363 -7.35 -23.32 17.79
CA ILE A 363 -6.54 -23.93 18.87
C ILE A 363 -6.46 -22.99 20.08
N ALA A 364 -6.25 -21.70 19.85
CA ALA A 364 -6.18 -20.68 20.91
C ALA A 364 -7.55 -20.28 21.48
N GLY A 365 -8.66 -20.73 20.89
CA GLY A 365 -10.01 -20.31 21.27
C GLY A 365 -10.27 -18.81 21.08
N VAL A 366 -9.53 -18.15 20.17
CA VAL A 366 -9.64 -16.71 19.92
C VAL A 366 -10.42 -16.45 18.63
N ARG A 367 -11.35 -15.50 18.69
CA ARG A 367 -12.02 -14.96 17.51
C ARG A 367 -11.93 -13.44 17.50
N VAL A 368 -11.60 -12.89 16.33
CA VAL A 368 -11.48 -11.44 16.09
C VAL A 368 -12.47 -11.05 14.99
N ARG A 369 -13.41 -10.17 15.34
CA ARG A 369 -14.42 -9.67 14.40
C ARG A 369 -13.82 -8.58 13.49
N PRO A 370 -14.12 -8.55 12.19
CA PRO A 370 -13.65 -7.49 11.31
C PRO A 370 -14.26 -6.15 11.72
N ARG A 371 -13.40 -5.16 11.98
CA ARG A 371 -13.75 -3.75 12.20
C ARG A 371 -12.74 -2.88 11.44
N PRO A 372 -13.15 -1.92 10.62
CA PRO A 372 -12.23 -1.13 9.81
C PRO A 372 -11.14 -0.49 10.68
N GLY A 373 -9.90 -0.52 10.18
CA GLY A 373 -8.71 0.04 10.85
C GLY A 373 -8.22 -0.73 12.07
N THR A 374 -8.98 -1.71 12.58
CA THR A 374 -8.49 -2.68 13.57
C THR A 374 -7.61 -3.71 12.89
N LEU A 375 -6.56 -4.14 13.58
CA LEU A 375 -5.71 -5.24 13.14
C LEU A 375 -5.56 -6.32 14.21
N VAL A 376 -5.31 -7.54 13.74
CA VAL A 376 -4.82 -8.66 14.56
C VAL A 376 -3.38 -8.98 14.16
N CYS A 377 -2.52 -9.12 15.16
CA CYS A 377 -1.11 -9.40 15.01
C CYS A 377 -0.78 -10.68 15.77
N PHE A 378 -0.18 -11.67 15.11
CA PHE A 378 0.10 -12.97 15.73
C PHE A 378 1.43 -13.58 15.31
N ASP A 379 2.07 -14.28 16.25
CA ASP A 379 3.32 -15.00 16.01
C ASP A 379 3.05 -16.35 15.32
N ASN A 380 3.85 -16.66 14.31
CA ASN A 380 3.80 -17.92 13.55
C ASN A 380 4.90 -18.89 13.99
N LEU A 381 5.91 -18.40 14.70
CA LEU A 381 7.06 -19.15 15.15
C LEU A 381 7.20 -18.97 16.66
N HIS A 382 7.75 -19.98 17.33
CA HIS A 382 8.22 -19.86 18.70
C HIS A 382 9.45 -18.94 18.76
N ALA A 383 9.84 -18.55 19.98
CA ALA A 383 11.02 -17.68 20.21
C ALA A 383 12.35 -18.30 19.70
N ASP A 384 12.42 -19.62 19.58
CA ASP A 384 13.56 -20.35 19.01
C ASP A 384 13.54 -20.43 17.46
N GLY A 385 12.52 -19.83 16.82
CA GLY A 385 12.35 -19.80 15.37
C GLY A 385 11.69 -21.02 14.76
N ARG A 386 11.29 -22.03 15.56
CA ARG A 386 10.55 -23.19 15.04
C ARG A 386 9.09 -22.83 14.73
N PRO A 387 8.47 -23.42 13.69
CA PRO A 387 7.05 -23.26 13.40
C PRO A 387 6.14 -23.57 14.59
N ASP A 388 5.24 -22.64 14.91
CA ASP A 388 4.25 -22.81 15.97
C ASP A 388 2.96 -23.40 15.38
N ALA A 389 2.69 -24.68 15.66
CA ALA A 389 1.51 -25.37 15.13
C ALA A 389 0.18 -24.79 15.67
N ASP A 390 0.21 -24.08 16.80
CA ASP A 390 -0.96 -23.50 17.46
C ASP A 390 -1.36 -22.15 16.87
N SER A 391 -0.52 -21.59 15.97
CA SER A 391 -0.82 -20.43 15.12
C SER A 391 -1.85 -20.71 14.00
N LEU A 392 -2.46 -21.89 14.01
CA LEU A 392 -3.52 -22.26 13.07
C LEU A 392 -4.65 -21.22 13.12
N HIS A 393 -5.02 -20.69 11.97
CA HIS A 393 -6.04 -19.67 11.87
C HIS A 393 -6.84 -19.76 10.56
N ALA A 394 -8.04 -19.21 10.57
CA ALA A 394 -8.96 -19.22 9.44
C ALA A 394 -9.64 -17.86 9.27
N GLY A 395 -9.97 -17.50 8.03
CA GLY A 395 -10.94 -16.44 7.75
C GLY A 395 -12.30 -17.09 7.52
N LEU A 396 -13.21 -16.97 8.49
CA LEU A 396 -14.56 -17.54 8.41
C LEU A 396 -15.35 -16.94 7.23
N PRO A 397 -16.34 -17.66 6.68
CA PRO A 397 -17.16 -17.16 5.58
C PRO A 397 -17.74 -15.78 5.83
N VAL A 398 -17.68 -14.92 4.82
CA VAL A 398 -18.52 -13.71 4.79
C VAL A 398 -19.95 -14.14 4.51
N THR A 399 -20.91 -13.69 5.31
CA THR A 399 -22.33 -14.03 5.13
C THR A 399 -23.15 -12.86 4.59
N ALA A 400 -22.69 -11.61 4.78
CA ALA A 400 -23.29 -10.43 4.15
C ALA A 400 -22.26 -9.33 3.88
N GLY A 401 -22.43 -8.59 2.77
CA GLY A 401 -21.52 -7.53 2.34
C GLY A 401 -20.23 -8.07 1.70
N SER A 402 -19.10 -7.41 1.95
CA SER A 402 -17.78 -7.85 1.51
C SER A 402 -16.75 -7.61 2.60
N LYS A 403 -15.69 -8.43 2.65
CA LYS A 403 -14.54 -8.22 3.54
C LYS A 403 -13.29 -7.89 2.73
N TRP A 404 -12.71 -6.74 3.00
CA TRP A 404 -11.39 -6.33 2.54
C TRP A 404 -10.40 -6.43 3.70
N LEU A 405 -9.26 -7.07 3.43
CA LEU A 405 -8.25 -7.36 4.42
C LEU A 405 -6.86 -7.08 3.85
N GLY A 406 -6.05 -6.27 4.54
CA GLY A 406 -4.62 -6.16 4.28
C GLY A 406 -3.85 -7.18 5.12
N THR A 407 -3.00 -7.99 4.50
CA THR A 407 -2.13 -8.95 5.18
C THR A 407 -0.67 -8.59 4.92
N LEU A 408 0.08 -8.38 6.00
CA LEU A 408 1.50 -8.06 5.97
C LEU A 408 2.26 -9.14 6.75
N TRP A 409 3.09 -9.91 6.04
CA TRP A 409 3.91 -10.96 6.65
C TRP A 409 5.32 -10.44 6.93
N PHE A 410 5.79 -10.63 8.16
CA PHE A 410 7.16 -10.27 8.56
C PHE A 410 8.04 -11.50 8.60
N ARG A 411 9.16 -11.43 7.89
CA ARG A 411 10.22 -12.43 7.89
C ARG A 411 11.15 -12.26 9.09
N GLN A 412 11.92 -13.30 9.40
CA GLN A 412 12.92 -13.25 10.48
C GLN A 412 14.01 -12.23 10.22
N GLN A 413 14.37 -12.03 8.95
CA GLN A 413 15.41 -11.12 8.50
C GLN A 413 14.90 -10.23 7.37
N ARG A 414 15.76 -9.29 6.93
CA ARG A 414 15.45 -8.30 5.89
C ARG A 414 14.93 -8.95 4.60
N TYR A 415 13.75 -8.53 4.17
CA TYR A 415 13.11 -8.93 2.92
C TYR A 415 13.18 -7.82 1.86
N ARG A 416 12.96 -6.55 2.24
CA ARG A 416 12.99 -5.39 1.34
C ARG A 416 14.39 -4.79 1.29
N HIS A 417 14.74 -4.26 0.12
CA HIS A 417 16.08 -3.72 -0.15
C HIS A 417 16.27 -2.25 0.20
N TRP A 418 15.19 -1.57 0.55
CA TRP A 418 15.20 -0.23 1.13
C TRP A 418 15.05 -0.29 2.65
#